data_AF-A0AAV1G807-F1
#
_entry.id   AF-A0AAV1G807-F1
#
_cell.length_a   1.000
_cell.length_b   1.000
_cell.length_c   1.000
_cell.angle_alpha   90.00
_cell.angle_beta   90.00
_cell.angle_gamma   90.00
#
_symmetry.space_group_name_H-M   'P 1'
#
loop_
_entity.id
_entity.type
_entity.pdbx_description
1 polymer ?
#
loop_
_entity_poly.entity_id
_entity_poly.type
_entity_poly.pdbx_seq_one_letter_code
_entity_poly.pdbx_strand_id
1 'polypeptide(L)'
;MADGVNVGVNLDAFSHAISGIQALRSSVSRVFEFLKDGMKNRETLEGREKQFIAEFHDNLQAVNRDLNELERLSGLVGRPSESLPLHNSGLLSLDPVQDKTPLYSQLLQAYKWSNKLQYHAGLASSLLNQQSLKRSANQMGASAKRRPKVQPSTLVLPPQYVDDVISRIGRMFPDMTIELFRPNGTSAVLLVTLGKVLKAIVVMRSLFIDRTVVRGYNENVYNEDGKLDLQ
;
A
#
# COMPACT_ATOMS: atom_id res chain seq x y z
N MET A 1 7.27 66.52 -26.07
CA MET A 1 5.98 65.96 -25.59
C MET A 1 6.32 64.69 -24.85
N ALA A 2 6.15 64.69 -23.53
CA ALA A 2 6.50 63.56 -22.68
C ALA A 2 5.42 62.50 -22.81
N ASP A 3 5.70 61.46 -23.61
CA ASP A 3 4.90 60.25 -23.62
C ASP A 3 5.03 59.60 -22.24
N GLY A 4 3.91 59.51 -21.54
CA GLY A 4 3.83 58.97 -20.19
C GLY A 4 4.32 57.53 -20.19
N VAL A 5 5.30 57.25 -19.34
CA VAL A 5 5.75 55.89 -19.03
C VAL A 5 4.55 55.14 -18.44
N ASN A 6 3.83 54.42 -19.30
CA ASN A 6 2.82 53.47 -18.87
C ASN A 6 3.57 52.28 -18.25
N VAL A 7 3.86 52.39 -16.96
CA VAL A 7 4.34 51.28 -16.15
C VAL A 7 3.23 50.23 -16.23
N GLY A 8 3.46 49.21 -17.05
CA GLY A 8 2.54 48.10 -17.32
C GLY A 8 2.36 47.17 -16.12
N VAL A 9 2.08 47.72 -14.94
CA VAL A 9 1.43 46.98 -13.88
C VAL A 9 -0.03 46.85 -14.27
N ASN A 10 -0.51 45.63 -14.44
CA ASN A 10 -1.90 45.36 -14.68
C ASN A 10 -2.68 45.73 -13.41
N LEU A 11 -3.04 47.00 -13.25
CA LEU A 11 -3.70 47.57 -12.07
C LEU A 11 -5.00 46.82 -11.76
N ASP A 12 -5.70 46.37 -12.80
CA ASP A 12 -6.89 45.55 -12.67
C ASP A 12 -6.54 44.18 -12.07
N ALA A 13 -5.51 43.50 -12.57
CA ALA A 13 -5.05 42.24 -11.96
C ALA A 13 -4.61 42.44 -10.50
N PHE A 14 -4.00 43.58 -10.17
CA PHE A 14 -3.60 43.92 -8.80
C PHE A 14 -4.81 44.18 -7.89
N SER A 15 -5.81 44.91 -8.37
CA SER A 15 -7.09 45.14 -7.67
C SER A 15 -7.85 43.83 -7.43
N HIS A 16 -7.88 42.94 -8.42
CA HIS A 16 -8.47 41.61 -8.30
C HIS A 16 -7.67 40.72 -7.34
N ALA A 17 -6.34 40.77 -7.35
CA ALA A 17 -5.50 40.06 -6.40
C ALA A 17 -5.70 40.56 -4.96
N ILE A 18 -5.81 41.87 -4.74
CA ILE A 18 -6.13 42.44 -3.42
C ILE A 18 -7.51 41.97 -2.95
N SER A 19 -8.50 41.98 -3.84
CA SER A 19 -9.85 41.48 -3.54
C SER A 19 -9.84 39.98 -3.20
N GLY A 20 -9.04 39.19 -3.92
CA GLY A 20 -8.79 37.77 -3.62
C GLY A 20 -8.12 37.55 -2.26
N ILE A 21 -7.15 38.38 -1.88
CA ILE A 21 -6.53 38.35 -0.56
C ILE A 21 -7.55 38.65 0.54
N GLN A 22 -8.44 39.63 0.33
CA GLN A 22 -9.49 39.96 1.29
C GLN A 22 -10.50 38.80 1.44
N ALA A 23 -10.89 38.18 0.34
CA ALA A 23 -11.75 37.00 0.34
C ALA A 23 -11.11 35.83 1.10
N LEU A 24 -9.84 35.52 0.82
CA LEU A 24 -9.08 34.48 1.53
C LEU A 24 -9.00 34.78 3.04
N ARG A 25 -8.70 36.02 3.44
CA ARG A 25 -8.69 36.40 4.86
C ARG A 25 -10.06 36.19 5.51
N SER A 26 -11.16 36.57 4.83
CA SER A 26 -12.51 36.32 5.33
C SER A 26 -12.82 34.83 5.45
N SER A 27 -12.37 34.02 4.50
CA SER A 27 -12.55 32.56 4.47
C SER A 27 -11.82 31.89 5.65
N VAL A 28 -10.56 32.28 5.87
CA VAL A 28 -9.75 31.84 7.01
C VAL A 28 -10.35 32.31 8.33
N SER A 29 -10.80 33.56 8.45
CA SER A 29 -11.50 34.06 9.63
C SER A 29 -12.78 33.26 9.91
N ARG A 30 -13.55 32.86 8.90
CA ARG A 30 -14.72 31.98 9.09
C ARG A 30 -14.34 30.61 9.62
N VAL A 31 -13.26 30.00 9.15
CA VAL A 31 -12.76 28.73 9.69
C VAL A 31 -12.38 28.88 11.16
N PHE A 32 -11.68 29.96 11.53
CA PHE A 32 -11.31 30.20 12.93
C PHE A 32 -12.51 30.55 13.81
N GLU A 33 -13.49 31.30 13.32
CA GLU A 33 -14.75 31.57 14.02
C GLU A 33 -15.58 30.29 14.21
N PHE A 34 -15.65 29.44 13.18
CA PHE A 34 -16.32 28.14 13.25
C PHE A 34 -15.63 27.18 14.24
N LEU A 35 -14.30 27.21 14.30
CA LEU A 35 -13.51 26.46 15.29
C LEU A 35 -13.69 27.04 16.71
N LYS A 36 -13.77 28.37 16.83
CA LYS A 36 -13.98 29.10 18.10
C LYS A 36 -15.37 28.85 18.67
N ASP A 37 -16.39 28.84 17.82
CA ASP A 37 -17.75 28.49 18.23
C ASP A 37 -17.80 27.02 18.65
N GLY A 38 -17.09 26.12 17.98
CA GLY A 38 -17.03 24.70 18.34
C GLY A 38 -18.42 24.05 18.32
N MET A 39 -18.55 22.85 18.91
CA MET A 39 -19.87 22.23 19.06
C MET A 39 -20.70 22.94 20.15
N LYS A 40 -21.27 24.12 19.84
CA LYS A 40 -22.34 24.73 20.65
C LYS A 40 -23.61 23.89 20.50
N ASN A 41 -23.72 22.82 21.29
CA ASN A 41 -24.93 22.36 21.99
C ASN A 41 -24.81 20.88 22.37
N ARG A 42 -25.02 20.64 23.65
CA ARG A 42 -24.61 19.45 24.42
C ARG A 42 -25.60 18.29 24.35
N GLU A 43 -26.25 18.03 23.21
CA GLU A 43 -27.19 16.90 23.10
C GLU A 43 -27.12 16.20 21.72
N THR A 44 -26.83 14.89 21.77
CA THR A 44 -26.69 13.87 20.69
C THR A 44 -25.42 13.95 19.82
N LEU A 45 -24.42 13.10 20.15
CA LEU A 45 -23.01 13.24 19.75
C LEU A 45 -22.64 12.71 18.34
N GLU A 46 -23.22 11.63 17.84
CA GLU A 46 -22.66 10.95 16.64
C GLU A 46 -23.11 11.51 15.28
N GLY A 47 -24.34 12.03 15.19
CA GLY A 47 -24.87 12.60 13.94
C GLY A 47 -24.34 14.00 13.65
N ARG A 48 -24.15 14.81 14.70
CA ARG A 48 -23.66 16.18 14.57
C ARG A 48 -22.15 16.28 14.42
N GLU A 49 -21.38 15.32 14.94
CA GLU A 49 -19.93 15.28 14.66
C GLU A 49 -19.69 15.11 13.16
N LYS A 50 -20.44 14.23 12.48
CA LYS A 50 -20.36 14.07 11.02
C LYS A 50 -20.78 15.33 10.27
N GLN A 51 -21.83 16.02 10.74
CA GLN A 51 -22.29 17.27 10.13
C GLN A 51 -21.32 18.44 10.36
N PHE A 52 -20.77 18.56 11.56
CA PHE A 52 -19.73 19.53 11.89
C PHE A 52 -18.44 19.28 11.11
N ILE A 53 -18.03 18.02 10.96
CA ILE A 53 -16.89 17.63 10.12
C ILE A 53 -17.17 17.93 8.65
N ALA A 54 -18.38 17.69 8.15
CA ALA A 54 -18.77 18.03 6.78
C ALA A 54 -18.73 19.55 6.54
N GLU A 55 -19.31 20.34 7.45
CA GLU A 55 -19.29 21.81 7.37
C GLU A 55 -17.86 22.37 7.55
N PHE A 56 -17.05 21.79 8.43
CA PHE A 56 -15.63 22.14 8.56
C PHE A 56 -14.85 21.81 7.29
N HIS A 57 -15.12 20.66 6.68
CA HIS A 57 -14.52 20.25 5.43
C HIS A 57 -14.89 21.20 4.29
N ASP A 58 -16.16 21.61 4.19
CA ASP A 58 -16.63 22.56 3.19
C ASP A 58 -15.97 23.95 3.37
N ASN A 59 -15.83 24.41 4.62
CA ASN A 59 -15.12 25.65 4.92
C ASN A 59 -13.61 25.56 4.57
N LEU A 60 -12.96 24.43 4.82
CA LEU A 60 -11.56 24.21 4.38
C LEU A 60 -11.43 24.11 2.86
N GLN A 61 -12.40 23.49 2.19
CA GLN A 61 -12.44 23.47 0.72
C GLN A 61 -12.62 24.89 0.15
N ALA A 62 -13.43 25.73 0.80
CA ALA A 62 -13.60 27.13 0.41
C ALA A 62 -12.27 27.91 0.52
N VAL A 63 -11.54 27.77 1.64
CA VAL A 63 -10.19 28.35 1.78
C VAL A 63 -9.24 27.87 0.69
N ASN A 64 -9.29 26.59 0.35
CA ASN A 64 -8.43 26.03 -0.71
C ASN A 64 -8.80 26.58 -2.10
N ARG A 65 -10.09 26.78 -2.38
CA ARG A 65 -10.54 27.42 -3.63
C ARG A 65 -10.06 28.88 -3.72
N ASP A 66 -10.23 29.64 -2.64
CA ASP A 66 -9.81 31.05 -2.58
C ASP A 66 -8.28 31.18 -2.71
N LEU A 67 -7.51 30.23 -2.14
CA LEU A 67 -6.06 30.16 -2.27
C LEU A 67 -5.63 29.86 -3.71
N ASN A 68 -6.23 28.86 -4.37
CA ASN A 68 -5.93 28.53 -5.76
C ASN A 68 -6.27 29.68 -6.72
N GLU A 69 -7.39 30.38 -6.48
CA GLU A 69 -7.75 31.56 -7.28
C GLU A 69 -6.77 32.71 -7.05
N LEU A 70 -6.31 32.91 -5.81
CA LEU A 70 -5.27 33.89 -5.51
C LEU A 70 -3.93 33.53 -6.16
N GLU A 71 -3.53 32.26 -6.19
CA GLU A 71 -2.31 31.82 -6.89
C GLU A 71 -2.42 32.08 -8.41
N ARG A 72 -3.60 31.84 -8.99
CA ARG A 72 -3.88 32.15 -10.40
C ARG A 72 -3.79 33.65 -10.70
N LEU A 73 -4.38 34.48 -9.83
CA LEU A 73 -4.32 35.94 -9.93
C LEU A 73 -2.91 36.49 -9.68
N SER A 74 -2.15 35.88 -8.77
CA SER A 74 -0.75 36.21 -8.53
C SER A 74 0.14 35.91 -9.74
N GLY A 75 -0.19 34.92 -10.56
CA GLY A 75 0.49 34.67 -11.84
C GLY A 75 0.25 35.76 -12.88
N LEU A 76 -0.89 36.48 -12.79
CA LEU A 76 -1.26 37.59 -13.68
C LEU A 76 -0.67 38.93 -13.22
N VAL A 77 -0.41 39.07 -11.91
CA VAL A 77 0.40 40.15 -11.34
C VAL A 77 1.86 39.83 -11.62
N GLY A 78 2.28 40.00 -12.87
CA GLY A 78 3.68 39.88 -13.27
C GLY A 78 4.58 40.73 -12.37
N ARG A 79 5.82 40.24 -12.15
CA ARG A 79 6.84 41.03 -11.43
C ARG A 79 6.97 42.40 -12.10
N PRO A 80 7.06 43.51 -11.34
CA PRO A 80 7.32 44.81 -11.94
C PRO A 80 8.53 44.64 -12.83
N SER A 81 8.33 44.82 -14.13
CA SER A 81 9.36 44.63 -15.13
C SER A 81 10.53 45.54 -14.77
N GLU A 82 11.62 44.95 -14.30
CA GLU A 82 12.91 45.60 -14.08
C GLU A 82 13.58 46.02 -15.41
N SER A 83 12.82 46.10 -16.50
CA SER A 83 13.32 46.53 -17.79
C SER A 83 13.21 48.05 -17.88
N LEU A 84 14.26 48.74 -17.45
CA LEU A 84 14.66 49.92 -18.23
C LEU A 84 14.75 49.47 -19.71
N PRO A 85 14.28 50.28 -20.68
CA PRO A 85 14.27 49.91 -22.08
C PRO A 85 15.69 50.00 -22.64
N LEU A 86 16.58 49.10 -22.21
CA LEU A 86 17.94 48.98 -22.70
C LEU A 86 18.06 47.89 -23.78
N HIS A 87 16.95 47.60 -24.46
CA HIS A 87 16.88 46.76 -25.66
C HIS A 87 17.78 45.51 -25.56
N ASN A 88 18.69 45.30 -26.51
CA ASN A 88 19.56 44.12 -26.54
C ASN A 88 20.60 44.08 -25.40
N SER A 89 20.91 45.20 -24.73
CA SER A 89 21.87 45.20 -23.62
C SER A 89 21.27 44.68 -22.31
N GLY A 90 19.93 44.65 -22.19
CA GLY A 90 19.24 43.98 -21.09
C GLY A 90 19.33 42.46 -21.14
N LEU A 91 19.67 41.88 -22.30
CA LEU A 91 19.90 40.44 -22.47
C LEU A 91 21.27 40.00 -21.94
N LEU A 92 22.18 40.94 -21.66
CA LEU A 92 23.50 40.64 -21.12
C LEU A 92 23.47 40.46 -19.59
N SER A 93 22.45 40.97 -18.90
CA SER A 93 22.24 40.75 -17.45
C SER A 93 21.35 39.53 -17.16
N LEU A 94 20.73 38.95 -18.19
CA LEU A 94 20.06 37.67 -18.08
C LEU A 94 21.13 36.57 -18.13
N ASP A 95 21.57 36.11 -16.96
CA ASP A 95 22.30 34.84 -16.88
C ASP A 95 21.44 33.75 -17.55
N PRO A 96 21.89 33.12 -18.67
CA PRO A 96 21.09 32.20 -19.47
C PRO A 96 20.59 30.95 -18.71
N VAL A 97 20.95 30.79 -17.43
CA VAL A 97 20.74 29.56 -16.67
C VAL A 97 19.53 29.60 -15.71
N GLN A 98 19.04 30.78 -15.30
CA GLN A 98 18.01 30.82 -14.24
C GLN A 98 16.57 30.68 -14.75
N ASP A 99 16.28 31.08 -15.99
CA ASP A 99 14.90 31.19 -16.48
C ASP A 99 14.37 29.93 -17.20
N LYS A 100 15.18 28.88 -17.37
CA LYS A 100 14.81 27.70 -18.18
C LYS A 100 14.92 26.34 -17.53
N THR A 101 15.31 26.26 -16.26
CA THR A 101 15.51 24.96 -15.61
C THR A 101 14.82 24.93 -14.24
N PRO A 102 13.51 24.59 -14.20
CA PRO A 102 12.85 24.17 -12.95
C PRO A 102 13.50 22.92 -12.33
N LEU A 103 14.56 22.38 -12.93
CA LEU A 103 15.38 21.31 -12.39
C LEU A 103 15.79 21.54 -10.94
N TYR A 104 16.19 22.75 -10.53
CA TYR A 104 16.60 22.93 -9.13
C TYR A 104 15.43 22.76 -8.16
N SER A 105 14.28 23.39 -8.42
CA SER A 105 13.11 23.27 -7.56
C SER A 105 12.52 21.85 -7.60
N GLN A 106 12.46 21.23 -8.77
CA GLN A 106 12.00 19.84 -8.95
C GLN A 106 12.96 18.84 -8.29
N LEU A 107 14.27 19.03 -8.41
CA LEU A 107 15.27 18.20 -7.76
C LEU A 107 15.22 18.36 -6.23
N LEU A 108 15.04 19.59 -5.75
CA LEU A 108 14.86 19.85 -4.33
C LEU A 108 13.58 19.18 -3.79
N GLN A 109 12.48 19.23 -4.54
CA GLN A 109 11.22 18.58 -4.17
C GLN A 109 11.35 17.04 -4.21
N ALA A 110 11.98 16.49 -5.24
CA ALA A 110 12.29 15.07 -5.35
C ALA A 110 13.20 14.61 -4.22
N TYR A 111 14.21 15.40 -3.86
CA TYR A 111 15.10 15.13 -2.73
C TYR A 111 14.36 15.13 -1.40
N LYS A 112 13.51 16.14 -1.14
CA LYS A 112 12.65 16.19 0.05
C LYS A 112 11.73 14.97 0.13
N TRP A 113 11.09 14.59 -0.98
CA TRP A 113 10.23 13.41 -1.04
C TRP A 113 11.01 12.12 -0.81
N SER A 114 12.19 11.97 -1.41
CA SER A 114 13.06 10.81 -1.22
C SER A 114 13.48 10.67 0.24
N ASN A 115 13.87 11.77 0.90
CA ASN A 115 14.21 11.75 2.32
C ASN A 115 13.02 11.33 3.18
N LYS A 116 11.83 11.87 2.90
CA LYS A 116 10.61 11.52 3.63
C LYS A 116 10.24 10.05 3.42
N LEU A 117 10.33 9.55 2.19
CA LEU A 117 10.08 8.15 1.86
C LEU A 117 11.07 7.23 2.59
N GLN A 118 12.36 7.57 2.58
CA GLN A 118 13.40 6.78 3.23
C GLN A 118 13.23 6.76 4.75
N TYR A 119 12.79 7.88 5.34
CA TYR A 119 12.41 7.93 6.76
C TYR A 119 11.23 7.02 7.07
N HIS A 120 10.14 7.09 6.30
CA HIS A 120 8.97 6.22 6.50
C HIS A 120 9.26 4.75 6.23
N ALA A 121 10.06 4.43 5.21
CA ALA A 121 10.52 3.08 4.93
C ALA A 121 11.42 2.55 6.06
N GLY A 122 12.26 3.40 6.65
CA GLY A 122 13.07 3.08 7.83
C GLY A 122 12.21 2.79 9.05
N LEU A 123 11.18 3.62 9.32
CA LEU A 123 10.22 3.37 10.39
C LEU A 123 9.41 2.09 10.15
N ALA A 124 8.93 1.86 8.93
CA ALA A 124 8.19 0.66 8.57
C ALA A 124 9.08 -0.59 8.69
N SER A 125 10.35 -0.52 8.26
CA SER A 125 11.33 -1.59 8.44
C SER A 125 11.57 -1.87 9.93
N SER A 126 11.74 -0.83 10.75
CA SER A 126 11.87 -0.96 12.20
C SER A 126 10.63 -1.62 12.81
N LEU A 127 9.42 -1.18 12.44
CA LEU A 127 8.16 -1.74 12.93
C LEU A 127 7.96 -3.19 12.46
N LEU A 128 8.32 -3.53 11.22
CA LEU A 128 8.26 -4.90 10.71
C LEU A 128 9.27 -5.81 11.42
N ASN A 129 10.45 -5.29 11.79
CA ASN A 129 11.44 -6.04 12.55
C ASN A 129 11.03 -6.19 14.03
N GLN A 130 10.39 -5.19 14.63
CA GLN A 130 9.85 -5.24 16.00
C GLN A 130 8.60 -6.11 16.11
N GLN A 131 7.69 -6.04 15.13
CA GLN A 131 6.56 -6.94 14.97
C GLN A 131 7.01 -8.16 14.17
N SER A 132 7.99 -8.89 14.73
CA SER A 132 8.29 -10.25 14.27
C SER A 132 7.11 -11.15 14.67
N LEU A 133 5.96 -10.99 14.00
CA LEU A 133 5.17 -12.16 13.63
C LEU A 133 6.20 -13.14 13.08
N LYS A 134 6.30 -14.32 13.70
CA LYS A 134 7.26 -15.38 13.38
C LYS A 134 7.12 -15.79 11.91
N ARG A 135 7.60 -14.95 11.01
CA ARG A 135 7.68 -15.14 9.57
C ARG A 135 9.03 -15.82 9.39
N SER A 136 8.97 -17.13 9.17
CA SER A 136 10.07 -17.90 8.63
C SER A 136 10.45 -17.28 7.28
N ALA A 137 11.47 -16.43 7.30
CA ALA A 137 12.13 -15.92 6.12
C ALA A 137 13.57 -15.65 6.56
N ASN A 138 14.40 -16.67 6.33
CA ASN A 138 15.83 -16.66 6.59
C ASN A 138 16.45 -15.38 6.04
N GLN A 139 17.10 -14.63 6.93
CA GLN A 139 18.18 -13.75 6.54
C GLN A 139 19.29 -14.63 5.95
N MET A 140 19.42 -14.64 4.63
CA MET A 140 20.69 -14.96 3.99
C MET A 140 20.95 -13.89 2.95
N GLY A 141 21.88 -13.01 3.29
CA GLY A 141 22.50 -12.11 2.33
C GLY A 141 23.38 -12.88 1.33
N ALA A 142 23.76 -12.12 0.31
CA ALA A 142 24.74 -12.38 -0.74
C ALA A 142 24.25 -13.05 -2.04
N SER A 143 24.46 -12.26 -3.11
CA SER A 143 24.65 -12.62 -4.51
C SER A 143 23.43 -12.62 -5.43
N ALA A 144 23.19 -11.45 -6.00
CA ALA A 144 22.53 -11.28 -7.29
C ALA A 144 23.30 -12.04 -8.38
N LYS A 145 22.88 -13.27 -8.70
CA LYS A 145 23.02 -13.94 -10.01
C LYS A 145 22.58 -15.39 -9.88
N ARG A 146 21.31 -15.65 -10.18
CA ARG A 146 20.68 -16.89 -10.68
C ARG A 146 19.26 -16.92 -10.14
N ARG A 147 18.27 -16.74 -11.01
CA ARG A 147 16.88 -17.10 -10.70
C ARG A 147 16.84 -18.61 -10.44
N PRO A 148 16.50 -19.10 -9.25
CA PRO A 148 16.06 -20.47 -9.10
C PRO A 148 14.58 -20.50 -9.51
N LYS A 149 14.22 -21.44 -10.38
CA LYS A 149 12.83 -21.80 -10.64
C LYS A 149 12.19 -22.06 -9.27
N VAL A 150 11.25 -21.23 -8.86
CA VAL A 150 10.55 -21.36 -7.57
C VAL A 150 9.76 -22.66 -7.62
N GLN A 151 10.30 -23.73 -7.06
CA GLN A 151 9.44 -24.78 -6.51
C GLN A 151 8.80 -24.19 -5.25
N PRO A 152 7.47 -24.22 -5.12
CA PRO A 152 6.80 -23.77 -3.91
C PRO A 152 7.08 -24.79 -2.78
N SER A 153 8.19 -24.58 -2.06
CA SER A 153 8.53 -25.32 -0.84
C SER A 153 7.92 -24.64 0.40
N THR A 154 6.65 -24.27 0.34
CA THR A 154 5.90 -23.75 1.49
C THR A 154 5.10 -24.84 2.21
N LEU A 155 5.27 -26.12 1.84
CA LEU A 155 4.35 -27.20 2.22
C LEU A 155 5.02 -28.47 2.75
N VAL A 156 6.34 -28.45 3.00
CA VAL A 156 7.05 -29.66 3.46
C VAL A 156 7.21 -29.60 4.98
N LEU A 157 6.21 -30.06 5.75
CA LEU A 157 6.42 -30.33 7.16
C LEU A 157 7.33 -31.56 7.33
N PRO A 158 8.15 -31.61 8.40
CA PRO A 158 8.94 -32.79 8.73
C PRO A 158 8.06 -34.04 8.78
N PRO A 159 8.52 -35.19 8.23
CA PRO A 159 7.71 -36.40 8.19
C PRO A 159 7.25 -36.87 9.57
N GLN A 160 8.06 -36.65 10.61
CA GLN A 160 7.72 -36.98 12.00
C GLN A 160 6.48 -36.23 12.50
N TYR A 161 6.29 -34.98 12.11
CA TYR A 161 5.12 -34.20 12.51
C TYR A 161 3.85 -34.73 11.86
N VAL A 162 3.94 -35.20 10.62
CA VAL A 162 2.83 -35.84 9.91
C VAL A 162 2.45 -37.15 10.59
N ASP A 163 3.44 -37.96 10.99
CA ASP A 163 3.22 -39.23 11.70
C ASP A 163 2.55 -39.02 13.06
N ASP A 164 2.94 -37.99 13.80
CA ASP A 164 2.33 -37.62 15.08
C ASP A 164 0.86 -37.23 14.92
N VAL A 165 0.53 -36.49 13.87
CA VAL A 165 -0.85 -36.09 13.58
C VAL A 165 -1.68 -37.30 13.17
N ILE A 166 -1.16 -38.14 12.27
CA ILE A 166 -1.84 -39.39 11.85
C ILE A 166 -2.07 -40.31 13.06
N SER A 167 -1.07 -40.46 13.92
CA SER A 167 -1.16 -41.29 15.14
C SER A 167 -2.19 -40.75 16.12
N ARG A 168 -2.33 -39.42 16.26
CA ARG A 168 -3.40 -38.81 17.06
C ARG A 168 -4.77 -39.06 16.45
N ILE A 169 -4.91 -38.93 15.13
CA ILE A 169 -6.17 -39.21 14.42
C ILE A 169 -6.58 -40.67 14.59
N GLY A 170 -5.65 -41.61 14.42
CA GLY A 170 -5.92 -43.04 14.63
C GLY A 170 -6.35 -43.38 16.06
N ARG A 171 -5.88 -42.63 17.07
CA ARG A 171 -6.34 -42.79 18.47
C ARG A 171 -7.72 -42.18 18.74
N MET A 172 -8.13 -41.16 17.97
CA MET A 172 -9.45 -40.53 18.12
C MET A 172 -10.58 -41.39 17.55
N PHE A 173 -10.30 -42.21 16.53
CA PHE A 173 -11.29 -43.02 15.83
C PHE A 173 -10.93 -44.52 15.89
N PRO A 174 -11.35 -45.25 16.94
CA PRO A 174 -11.00 -46.66 17.12
C PRO A 174 -11.58 -47.59 16.04
N ASP A 175 -12.67 -47.18 15.37
CA ASP A 175 -13.31 -47.96 14.29
C ASP A 175 -12.62 -47.80 12.92
N MET A 176 -11.56 -46.99 12.85
CA MET A 176 -10.82 -46.66 11.63
C MET A 176 -9.37 -47.12 11.75
N THR A 177 -8.95 -48.06 10.90
CA THR A 177 -7.54 -48.47 10.84
C THR A 177 -6.82 -47.67 9.76
N ILE A 178 -5.63 -47.16 10.09
CA ILE A 178 -4.82 -46.30 9.21
C ILE A 178 -3.44 -46.93 9.06
N GLU A 179 -3.09 -47.34 7.85
CA GLU A 179 -1.75 -47.80 7.50
C GLU A 179 -1.03 -46.72 6.68
N LEU A 180 0.24 -46.46 7.01
CA LEU A 180 1.04 -45.41 6.36
C LEU A 180 2.14 -46.04 5.48
N PHE A 181 2.17 -45.63 4.22
CA PHE A 181 3.17 -46.00 3.23
C PHE A 181 3.91 -44.76 2.70
N ARG A 182 5.23 -44.88 2.47
CA ARG A 182 6.06 -43.80 1.90
C ARG A 182 6.85 -44.28 0.68
N PRO A 183 6.21 -44.41 -0.49
CA PRO A 183 6.88 -44.90 -1.69
C PRO A 183 8.00 -43.98 -2.19
N ASN A 184 7.90 -42.65 -1.99
CA ASN A 184 8.86 -41.65 -2.48
C ASN A 184 9.47 -40.78 -1.36
N GLY A 185 9.54 -41.29 -0.12
CA GLY A 185 10.23 -40.67 1.03
C GLY A 185 9.54 -39.46 1.68
N THR A 186 8.97 -38.53 0.90
CA THR A 186 8.34 -37.29 1.41
C THR A 186 6.81 -37.27 1.32
N SER A 187 6.23 -38.06 0.41
CA SER A 187 4.77 -38.17 0.27
C SER A 187 4.25 -39.32 1.12
N ALA A 188 3.24 -39.03 1.95
CA ALA A 188 2.57 -40.00 2.81
C ALA A 188 1.35 -40.55 2.07
N VAL A 189 1.30 -41.85 1.86
CA VAL A 189 0.13 -42.54 1.33
C VAL A 189 -0.51 -43.28 2.48
N LEU A 190 -1.75 -42.92 2.81
CA LEU A 190 -2.52 -43.53 3.87
C LEU A 190 -3.52 -44.51 3.28
N LEU A 191 -3.53 -45.73 3.77
CA LEU A 191 -4.62 -46.67 3.56
C LEU A 191 -5.52 -46.64 4.80
N VAL A 192 -6.72 -46.10 4.61
CA VAL A 192 -7.75 -45.98 5.65
C VAL A 192 -8.79 -47.07 5.42
N THR A 193 -9.00 -47.95 6.38
CA THR A 193 -10.10 -48.92 6.36
C THR A 193 -11.12 -48.55 7.42
N LEU A 194 -12.37 -48.35 7.00
CA LEU A 194 -13.48 -48.02 7.88
C LEU A 194 -14.39 -49.26 8.02
N GLY A 195 -14.18 -50.02 9.10
CA GLY A 195 -14.93 -51.23 9.39
C GLY A 195 -15.09 -52.18 8.19
N LYS A 196 -16.34 -52.56 7.88
CA LYS A 196 -16.72 -53.38 6.71
C LYS A 196 -17.35 -52.56 5.57
N VAL A 197 -17.19 -51.24 5.58
CA VAL A 197 -17.94 -50.34 4.69
C VAL A 197 -17.08 -49.93 3.49
N LEU A 198 -15.89 -49.39 3.74
CA LEU A 198 -15.05 -48.83 2.69
C LEU A 198 -13.56 -48.92 3.03
N LYS A 199 -12.76 -48.82 1.97
CA LYS A 199 -11.30 -48.62 2.03
C LYS A 199 -10.98 -47.36 1.22
N ALA A 200 -10.17 -46.46 1.78
CA ALA A 200 -9.77 -45.24 1.11
C ALA A 200 -8.25 -45.13 1.07
N ILE A 201 -7.70 -44.82 -0.09
CA ILE A 201 -6.30 -44.43 -0.24
C ILE A 201 -6.24 -42.91 -0.28
N VAL A 202 -5.51 -42.31 0.64
CA VAL A 202 -5.30 -40.86 0.72
C VAL A 202 -3.82 -40.57 0.47
N VAL A 203 -3.54 -39.95 -0.67
CA VAL A 203 -2.19 -39.48 -1.01
C VAL A 203 -2.03 -38.07 -0.50
N MET A 204 -1.11 -37.91 0.44
CA MET A 204 -0.78 -36.63 1.05
C MET A 204 0.63 -36.18 0.69
N ARG A 205 0.76 -34.88 0.44
CA ARG A 205 2.04 -34.18 0.43
C ARG A 205 2.09 -33.37 1.72
N SER A 206 2.80 -33.88 2.72
CA SER A 206 2.72 -33.37 4.10
C SER A 206 1.30 -33.52 4.69
N LEU A 207 0.67 -32.45 5.20
CA LEU A 207 -0.73 -32.46 5.65
C LEU A 207 -1.75 -32.10 4.56
N PHE A 208 -1.29 -31.83 3.33
CA PHE A 208 -2.19 -31.53 2.22
C PHE A 208 -2.62 -32.82 1.52
N ILE A 209 -3.92 -32.98 1.36
CA ILE A 209 -4.53 -34.06 0.60
C ILE A 209 -4.41 -33.71 -0.88
N ASP A 210 -3.60 -34.48 -1.61
CA ASP A 210 -3.40 -34.29 -3.06
C ASP A 210 -4.45 -35.11 -3.82
N ARG A 211 -4.66 -36.36 -3.41
CA ARG A 211 -5.62 -37.26 -4.03
C ARG A 211 -6.25 -38.19 -3.01
N THR A 212 -7.54 -38.47 -3.19
CA THR A 212 -8.25 -39.53 -2.47
C THR A 212 -8.87 -40.49 -3.47
N VAL A 213 -8.78 -41.78 -3.19
CA VAL A 213 -9.42 -42.85 -3.96
C VAL A 213 -10.22 -43.67 -2.95
N VAL A 214 -11.53 -43.75 -3.15
CA VAL A 214 -12.44 -44.51 -2.28
C VAL A 214 -12.86 -45.77 -3.02
N ARG A 215 -12.74 -46.91 -2.35
CA ARG A 215 -13.12 -48.23 -2.84
C ARG A 215 -14.05 -48.92 -1.85
N GLY A 216 -14.92 -49.77 -2.36
CA GLY A 216 -15.78 -50.63 -1.54
C GLY A 216 -14.94 -51.61 -0.72
N TYR A 217 -15.47 -52.09 0.41
CA TYR A 217 -14.73 -53.00 1.30
C TYR A 217 -14.23 -54.29 0.61
N ASN A 218 -15.00 -54.80 -0.35
CA ASN A 218 -14.70 -56.01 -1.12
C ASN A 218 -13.87 -55.75 -2.39
N GLU A 219 -13.50 -54.51 -2.67
CA GLU A 219 -12.70 -54.18 -3.85
C GLU A 219 -11.20 -54.28 -3.55
N ASN A 220 -10.43 -54.75 -4.54
CA ASN A 220 -8.99 -54.89 -4.43
C ASN A 220 -8.33 -53.50 -4.44
N VAL A 221 -7.50 -53.26 -3.44
CA VAL A 221 -6.77 -52.00 -3.22
C VAL A 221 -5.31 -52.11 -3.69
N TYR A 222 -4.87 -53.32 -4.04
CA TYR A 222 -3.53 -53.61 -4.54
C TYR A 222 -3.60 -53.98 -6.03
N ASN A 223 -2.67 -53.44 -6.81
CA ASN A 223 -2.39 -53.89 -8.17
C ASN A 223 -1.65 -55.23 -8.16
N GLU A 224 -1.60 -55.89 -9.32
CA GLU A 224 -0.94 -57.19 -9.53
C GLU A 224 0.54 -57.22 -9.10
N ASP A 225 1.19 -56.05 -9.00
CA ASP A 225 2.57 -55.85 -8.54
C ASP A 225 2.73 -55.64 -7.01
N GLY A 226 1.67 -55.85 -6.22
CA GLY A 226 1.68 -55.68 -4.75
C GLY A 226 1.80 -54.22 -4.28
N LYS A 227 1.65 -53.26 -5.20
CA LYS A 227 1.61 -51.81 -4.90
C LYS A 227 0.16 -51.34 -4.78
N LEU A 228 -0.06 -50.32 -3.95
CA LEU A 228 -1.38 -49.68 -3.82
C LEU A 228 -1.82 -49.15 -5.19
N ASP A 229 -3.03 -49.51 -5.60
CA ASP A 229 -3.61 -49.08 -6.86
C ASP A 229 -4.06 -47.63 -6.75
N LEU A 230 -3.22 -46.75 -7.30
CA LEU A 230 -3.44 -45.31 -7.32
C LEU A 230 -4.15 -44.87 -8.61
N GLN A 231 -4.65 -45.78 -9.45
CA GLN A 231 -5.33 -45.41 -10.69
C GLN A 231 -6.79 -45.01 -10.46
#